data_AF-F4KZF2-F1
#
_entry.id   AF-F4KZF2-F1
#
_cell.length_a   1.000
_cell.length_b   1.000
_cell.length_c   1.000
_cell.angle_alpha   90.00
_cell.angle_beta   90.00
_cell.angle_gamma   90.00
#
_symmetry.space_group_name_H-M   'P 1'
#
loop_
_entity.id
_entity.type
_entity.pdbx_description
1 polymer ?
#
loop_
_entity_poly.entity_id
_entity_poly.type
_entity_poly.pdbx_seq_one_letter_code
_entity_poly.pdbx_strand_id
1 'polypeptide(L)'
;MKKLKIIFWTTTIVAASILTTSCFNNKNPKVMTDTIQKITPYLWVEKDAKAVADYYLSIFKDGKLKDFRKFDSDESGNDAGIETALIEIAGIEFSILAAGPLFKFNEAISFVINTKDQAETDYYWEALTANGGEEGSCGWCKDKYGLSWQVVPTEYFELIHSDDPKVREKAMKNTLNQKKLILSELK
;
A
#
# COMPACT_ATOMS: atom_id res chain seq x y z
N MET A 1 -38.04 51.01 17.30
CA MET A 1 -38.78 51.96 16.44
C MET A 1 -37.79 52.69 15.54
N LYS A 2 -38.00 52.65 14.23
CA LYS A 2 -37.26 53.39 13.21
C LYS A 2 -37.32 54.90 13.48
N LYS A 3 -36.22 55.64 13.25
CA LYS A 3 -36.26 56.92 12.51
C LYS A 3 -34.87 57.39 12.06
N LEU A 4 -34.79 57.45 10.73
CA LEU A 4 -33.81 58.04 9.84
C LEU A 4 -33.63 59.56 10.08
N LYS A 5 -32.43 60.10 9.85
CA LYS A 5 -32.23 61.46 9.30
C LYS A 5 -30.86 61.58 8.63
N ILE A 6 -30.87 62.18 7.45
CA ILE A 6 -29.79 62.31 6.46
C ILE A 6 -29.46 63.82 6.30
N ILE A 7 -28.26 64.12 5.76
CA ILE A 7 -27.81 65.32 4.99
C ILE A 7 -27.24 66.47 5.87
N PHE A 8 -25.97 66.92 5.73
CA PHE A 8 -25.49 67.81 4.66
C PHE A 8 -23.96 67.77 4.38
N TRP A 9 -23.62 68.13 3.14
CA TRP A 9 -22.34 68.13 2.44
C TRP A 9 -21.39 69.29 2.81
N THR A 10 -20.07 69.06 2.64
CA THR A 10 -19.12 70.03 2.05
C THR A 10 -17.96 69.32 1.31
N THR A 11 -18.05 69.31 -0.03
CA THR A 11 -17.09 69.86 -1.03
C THR A 11 -15.58 69.51 -0.99
N THR A 12 -15.15 68.72 -2.01
CA THR A 12 -13.99 68.89 -2.95
C THR A 12 -12.56 68.95 -2.34
N ILE A 13 -11.55 68.18 -2.74
CA ILE A 13 -10.86 68.17 -4.05
C ILE A 13 -10.07 66.85 -4.27
N VAL A 14 -10.04 66.51 -5.55
CA VAL A 14 -9.41 65.42 -6.31
C VAL A 14 -7.87 65.38 -6.19
N ALA A 15 -7.31 64.17 -6.09
CA ALA A 15 -6.09 63.81 -6.80
C ALA A 15 -6.16 62.32 -7.18
N ALA A 16 -6.59 62.06 -8.41
CA ALA A 16 -6.41 60.78 -9.07
C ALA A 16 -4.94 60.61 -9.44
N SER A 17 -4.35 59.47 -9.11
CA SER A 17 -3.22 58.90 -9.84
C SER A 17 -3.55 57.44 -10.11
N ILE A 18 -3.50 57.10 -11.39
CA ILE A 18 -3.97 55.88 -12.03
C ILE A 18 -2.76 54.94 -12.22
N LEU A 19 -3.00 53.63 -12.01
CA LEU A 19 -2.24 52.44 -12.48
C LEU A 19 -0.79 52.33 -11.97
N THR A 20 -0.37 51.23 -11.35
CA THR A 20 -0.24 49.92 -12.00
C THR A 20 -0.52 48.73 -11.08
N THR A 21 -1.24 47.77 -11.64
CA THR A 21 -1.34 46.36 -11.27
C THR A 21 0.01 45.76 -10.85
N SER A 22 0.06 45.17 -9.67
CA SER A 22 0.88 43.98 -9.44
C SER A 22 0.25 43.16 -8.31
N CYS A 23 -0.60 42.22 -8.70
CA CYS A 23 -0.99 41.09 -7.88
C CYS A 23 0.26 40.21 -7.67
N PHE A 24 1.04 40.44 -6.62
CA PHE A 24 1.93 39.38 -6.12
C PHE A 24 1.14 38.45 -5.21
N ASN A 25 0.48 37.53 -5.90
CA ASN A 25 -0.08 36.29 -5.43
C ASN A 25 1.08 35.44 -4.88
N ASN A 26 1.39 35.54 -3.58
CA ASN A 26 2.34 34.63 -2.96
C ASN A 26 1.66 33.30 -2.67
N LYS A 27 1.40 32.52 -3.73
CA LYS A 27 1.15 31.10 -3.62
C LYS A 27 2.48 30.47 -3.19
N ASN A 28 2.69 30.30 -1.89
CA ASN A 28 3.51 29.19 -1.45
C ASN A 28 2.73 27.92 -1.80
N PRO A 29 3.14 27.11 -2.79
CA PRO A 29 2.64 25.75 -2.81
C PRO A 29 3.19 25.13 -1.54
N LYS A 30 2.30 24.87 -0.58
CA LYS A 30 2.58 23.91 0.48
C LYS A 30 2.88 22.61 -0.28
N VAL A 31 4.16 22.33 -0.53
CA VAL A 31 4.59 21.00 -0.94
C VAL A 31 4.13 20.15 0.23
N MET A 32 2.98 19.50 0.08
CA MET A 32 2.61 18.40 0.94
C MET A 32 3.68 17.36 0.65
N THR A 33 4.76 17.39 1.41
CA THR A 33 5.63 16.24 1.52
C THR A 33 4.77 15.20 2.21
N ASP A 34 4.03 14.42 1.41
CA ASP A 34 3.77 13.04 1.83
C ASP A 34 5.13 12.53 2.28
N THR A 35 5.25 12.24 3.56
CA THR A 35 6.53 11.86 4.15
C THR A 35 7.01 10.63 3.41
N ILE A 36 8.10 10.79 2.65
CA ILE A 36 8.73 9.70 1.89
C ILE A 36 9.00 8.56 2.87
N GLN A 37 8.55 7.36 2.53
CA GLN A 37 8.76 6.19 3.37
C GLN A 37 10.26 5.97 3.58
N LYS A 38 10.70 5.92 4.85
CA LYS A 38 12.13 5.85 5.17
C LYS A 38 12.77 4.50 4.79
N ILE A 39 12.00 3.42 4.83
CA ILE A 39 12.45 2.07 4.48
C ILE A 39 11.42 1.48 3.51
N THR A 40 11.85 1.22 2.28
CA THR A 40 10.99 0.67 1.22
C THR A 40 11.45 -0.73 0.84
N PRO A 41 10.62 -1.77 1.07
CA PRO A 41 10.89 -3.10 0.55
C PRO A 41 11.11 -3.06 -0.96
N TYR A 42 12.15 -3.75 -1.41
CA TYR A 42 12.57 -3.75 -2.80
C TYR A 42 12.49 -5.18 -3.34
N LEU A 43 11.53 -5.42 -4.23
CA LEU A 43 11.14 -6.72 -4.72
C LEU A 43 11.82 -6.97 -6.06
N TRP A 44 12.71 -7.96 -6.12
CA TRP A 44 13.31 -8.41 -7.37
C TRP A 44 12.39 -9.41 -8.05
N VAL A 45 12.08 -9.18 -9.31
CA VAL A 45 11.30 -10.10 -10.16
C VAL A 45 12.04 -10.37 -11.46
N GLU A 46 11.72 -11.50 -12.09
CA GLU A 46 12.37 -11.90 -13.34
C GLU A 46 12.09 -10.91 -14.48
N LYS A 47 10.82 -10.52 -14.64
CA LYS A 47 10.35 -9.68 -15.75
C LYS A 47 9.06 -8.93 -15.38
N ASP A 48 8.70 -7.97 -16.23
CA ASP A 48 7.40 -7.29 -16.25
C ASP A 48 6.99 -6.65 -14.91
N ALA A 49 7.75 -5.66 -14.43
CA ALA A 49 7.48 -4.99 -13.15
C ALA A 49 6.07 -4.37 -13.13
N LYS A 50 5.57 -3.91 -14.29
CA LYS A 50 4.21 -3.38 -14.42
C LYS A 50 3.14 -4.45 -14.18
N ALA A 51 3.34 -5.67 -14.67
CA ALA A 51 2.37 -6.76 -14.49
C ALA A 51 2.32 -7.22 -13.03
N VAL A 52 3.47 -7.22 -12.34
CA VAL A 52 3.56 -7.48 -10.90
C VAL A 52 2.84 -6.40 -10.10
N ALA A 53 3.06 -5.13 -10.45
CA ALA A 53 2.34 -4.00 -9.85
C ALA A 53 0.82 -4.14 -10.05
N ASP A 54 0.37 -4.38 -11.28
CA ASP A 54 -1.06 -4.54 -11.59
C ASP A 54 -1.68 -5.74 -10.86
N TYR A 55 -0.93 -6.82 -10.67
CA TYR A 55 -1.36 -7.96 -9.87
C TYR A 55 -1.64 -7.55 -8.41
N TYR A 56 -0.69 -6.91 -7.74
CA TYR A 56 -0.91 -6.47 -6.35
C TYR A 56 -2.03 -5.43 -6.24
N LEU A 57 -2.12 -4.49 -7.17
CA LEU A 57 -3.22 -3.51 -7.22
C LEU A 57 -4.59 -4.14 -7.50
N SER A 58 -4.62 -5.30 -8.16
CA SER A 58 -5.85 -6.08 -8.33
C SER A 58 -6.31 -6.75 -7.03
N ILE A 59 -5.41 -7.02 -6.08
CA ILE A 59 -5.71 -7.64 -4.79
C ILE A 59 -6.03 -6.56 -3.74
N PHE A 60 -5.19 -5.55 -3.63
CA PHE A 60 -5.32 -4.43 -2.70
C PHE A 60 -6.05 -3.27 -3.37
N LYS A 61 -7.37 -3.22 -3.19
CA LYS A 61 -8.28 -2.36 -3.97
C LYS A 61 -8.08 -0.85 -3.75
N ASP A 62 -7.47 -0.46 -2.63
CA ASP A 62 -7.11 0.91 -2.28
C ASP A 62 -5.69 1.29 -2.72
N GLY A 63 -4.96 0.35 -3.33
CA GLY A 63 -3.58 0.54 -3.74
C GLY A 63 -3.42 1.51 -4.90
N LYS A 64 -2.20 2.04 -5.06
CA LYS A 64 -1.85 3.01 -6.10
C LYS A 64 -0.53 2.65 -6.78
N LEU A 65 -0.47 2.83 -8.10
CA LEU A 65 0.79 2.94 -8.82
C LEU A 65 1.30 4.37 -8.67
N LYS A 66 2.43 4.55 -7.99
CA LYS A 66 3.04 5.86 -7.70
C LYS A 66 4.03 6.28 -8.78
N ASP A 67 4.78 5.32 -9.32
CA ASP A 67 5.78 5.55 -10.36
C ASP A 67 5.98 4.27 -11.19
N PHE A 68 6.34 4.43 -12.46
CA PHE A 68 6.76 3.34 -13.33
C PHE A 68 7.75 3.85 -14.36
N ARG A 69 8.88 3.16 -14.49
CA ARG A 69 9.90 3.46 -15.51
C ARG A 69 10.31 2.17 -16.22
N LYS A 70 10.61 2.31 -17.50
CA LYS A 70 11.20 1.27 -18.34
C LYS A 70 12.44 1.85 -18.98
N PHE A 71 13.53 1.11 -18.90
CA PHE A 71 14.83 1.45 -19.48
C PHE A 71 15.19 0.33 -20.46
N ASP A 72 15.45 0.71 -21.71
CA ASP A 72 15.85 -0.25 -22.73
C ASP A 72 17.29 -0.74 -22.50
N SER A 73 17.74 -1.74 -23.27
CA SER A 73 19.05 -2.36 -23.11
C SER A 73 20.20 -1.37 -23.17
N ASP A 74 20.11 -0.40 -24.09
CA ASP A 74 21.15 0.58 -24.36
C ASP A 74 21.31 1.59 -23.20
N GLU A 75 20.23 1.86 -22.46
CA GLU A 75 20.23 2.79 -21.33
C GLU A 75 20.61 2.11 -20.00
N SER A 76 20.27 0.84 -19.87
CA SER A 76 20.42 0.08 -18.62
C SER A 76 21.75 -0.69 -18.51
N GLY A 77 22.41 -0.97 -19.64
CA GLY A 77 23.56 -1.87 -19.69
C GLY A 77 23.21 -3.33 -19.38
N ASN A 78 21.92 -3.67 -19.38
CA ASN A 78 21.39 -5.03 -19.25
C ASN A 78 20.75 -5.41 -20.59
N ASP A 79 21.20 -6.51 -21.19
CA ASP A 79 20.71 -6.97 -22.50
C ASP A 79 19.19 -7.19 -22.56
N ALA A 80 18.54 -7.43 -21.41
CA ALA A 80 17.10 -7.61 -21.30
C ALA A 80 16.29 -6.32 -21.01
N GLY A 81 16.97 -5.19 -20.78
CA GLY A 81 16.36 -3.97 -20.25
C GLY A 81 15.99 -4.09 -18.76
N ILE A 82 15.51 -3.01 -18.17
CA ILE A 82 15.10 -2.94 -16.76
C ILE A 82 13.77 -2.21 -16.64
N GLU A 83 12.87 -2.73 -15.81
CA GLU A 83 11.65 -2.01 -15.42
C GLU A 83 11.60 -1.80 -13.91
N THR A 84 11.16 -0.62 -13.48
CA THR A 84 10.91 -0.30 -12.08
C THR A 84 9.48 0.17 -11.88
N ALA A 85 8.85 -0.26 -10.79
CA ALA A 85 7.54 0.24 -10.37
C ALA A 85 7.58 0.59 -8.88
N LEU A 86 6.91 1.66 -8.49
CA LEU A 86 6.63 2.00 -7.10
C LEU A 86 5.12 1.89 -6.89
N ILE A 87 4.69 0.98 -6.01
CA ILE A 87 3.28 0.84 -5.62
C ILE A 87 3.09 1.16 -4.15
N GLU A 88 1.92 1.65 -3.79
CA GLU A 88 1.46 1.81 -2.41
C GLU A 88 0.31 0.83 -2.21
N ILE A 89 0.44 -0.12 -1.29
CA ILE A 89 -0.62 -1.08 -0.92
C ILE A 89 -0.72 -1.15 0.59
N ALA A 90 -1.94 -1.14 1.13
CA ALA A 90 -2.18 -1.17 2.58
C ALA A 90 -1.35 -0.11 3.37
N GLY A 91 -1.10 1.05 2.77
CA GLY A 91 -0.33 2.15 3.37
C GLY A 91 1.20 1.98 3.38
N ILE A 92 1.75 0.94 2.72
CA ILE A 92 3.19 0.70 2.60
C ILE A 92 3.60 0.84 1.13
N GLU A 93 4.69 1.56 0.89
CA GLU A 93 5.29 1.62 -0.45
C GLU A 93 6.18 0.39 -0.69
N PHE A 94 6.07 -0.21 -1.88
CA PHE A 94 6.92 -1.29 -2.36
C PHE A 94 7.54 -0.88 -3.69
N SER A 95 8.85 -1.02 -3.81
CA SER A 95 9.56 -0.90 -5.07
C SER A 95 9.68 -2.28 -5.72
N ILE A 96 9.44 -2.38 -7.02
CA ILE A 96 9.57 -3.60 -7.81
C ILE A 96 10.61 -3.35 -8.89
N LEU A 97 11.55 -4.28 -9.06
CA LEU A 97 12.58 -4.26 -10.10
C LEU A 97 12.51 -5.56 -10.90
N ALA A 98 12.21 -5.41 -12.19
CA ALA A 98 12.37 -6.47 -13.17
C ALA A 98 13.73 -6.33 -13.85
N ALA A 99 14.64 -7.27 -13.59
CA ALA A 99 16.01 -7.23 -14.10
C ALA A 99 16.59 -8.62 -14.37
N GLY A 100 15.74 -9.59 -14.72
CA GLY A 100 16.12 -10.96 -15.06
C GLY A 100 16.11 -11.94 -13.88
N PRO A 101 16.30 -13.25 -14.13
CA PRO A 101 16.11 -14.32 -13.14
C PRO A 101 17.31 -14.50 -12.19
N LEU A 102 17.93 -13.41 -11.75
CA LEU A 102 19.13 -13.44 -10.91
C LEU A 102 18.82 -13.86 -9.47
N PHE A 103 17.70 -13.39 -8.94
CA PHE A 103 17.27 -13.67 -7.56
C PHE A 103 15.83 -14.17 -7.53
N LYS A 104 15.56 -15.05 -6.57
CA LYS A 104 14.23 -15.62 -6.32
C LYS A 104 13.83 -15.37 -4.88
N PHE A 105 12.54 -15.13 -4.67
CA PHE A 105 11.99 -15.09 -3.32
C PHE A 105 12.13 -16.43 -2.61
N ASN A 106 12.20 -16.35 -1.30
CA ASN A 106 12.12 -17.48 -0.38
C ASN A 106 11.42 -17.01 0.90
N GLU A 107 11.16 -17.95 1.79
CA GLU A 107 10.39 -17.76 3.02
C GLU A 107 11.11 -16.90 4.08
N ALA A 108 12.38 -16.54 3.87
CA ALA A 108 13.14 -15.75 4.84
C ALA A 108 12.58 -14.33 5.02
N ILE A 109 11.88 -13.81 4.00
CA ILE A 109 11.08 -12.58 4.10
C ILE A 109 9.65 -12.91 3.68
N SER A 110 8.70 -12.52 4.52
CA SER A 110 7.27 -12.58 4.20
C SER A 110 6.54 -11.35 4.70
N PHE A 111 5.37 -11.10 4.13
CA PHE A 111 4.48 -10.01 4.57
C PHE A 111 3.22 -10.59 5.21
N VAL A 112 2.86 -10.06 6.37
CA VAL A 112 1.68 -10.48 7.12
C VAL A 112 0.50 -9.57 6.77
N ILE A 113 -0.57 -10.14 6.24
CA ILE A 113 -1.86 -9.47 6.06
C ILE A 113 -2.71 -9.77 7.29
N ASN A 114 -2.86 -8.76 8.14
CA ASN A 114 -3.74 -8.84 9.30
C ASN A 114 -5.19 -8.64 8.87
N THR A 115 -6.02 -9.67 9.03
CA THR A 115 -7.42 -9.66 8.59
C THR A 115 -8.37 -9.53 9.78
N LYS A 116 -9.48 -8.83 9.59
CA LYS A 116 -10.43 -8.51 10.66
C LYS A 116 -11.38 -9.66 11.00
N ASP A 117 -11.67 -10.50 10.01
CA ASP A 117 -12.63 -11.60 10.10
C ASP A 117 -12.33 -12.70 9.07
N GLN A 118 -13.07 -13.80 9.15
CA GLN A 118 -12.87 -14.95 8.25
C GLN A 118 -13.10 -14.60 6.78
N ALA A 119 -14.06 -13.72 6.46
CA ALA A 119 -14.36 -13.37 5.08
C ALA A 119 -13.19 -12.63 4.43
N GLU A 120 -12.53 -11.75 5.18
CA GLU A 120 -11.31 -11.08 4.72
C GLU A 120 -10.11 -12.05 4.64
N THR A 121 -9.98 -12.98 5.60
CA THR A 121 -8.99 -14.07 5.51
C THR A 121 -9.16 -14.88 4.24
N ASP A 122 -10.40 -15.28 3.93
CA ASP A 122 -10.73 -16.07 2.74
C ASP A 122 -10.40 -15.30 1.46
N TYR A 123 -10.78 -14.02 1.39
CA TYR A 123 -10.48 -13.16 0.24
C TYR A 123 -8.99 -13.10 -0.10
N TYR A 124 -8.14 -12.75 0.87
CA TYR A 124 -6.71 -12.62 0.61
C TYR A 124 -6.04 -13.97 0.36
N TRP A 125 -6.45 -15.01 1.10
CA TRP A 125 -5.93 -16.36 0.87
C TRP A 125 -6.21 -16.84 -0.55
N GLU A 126 -7.46 -16.74 -1.01
CA GLU A 126 -7.86 -17.14 -2.35
C GLU A 126 -7.16 -16.31 -3.43
N ALA A 127 -7.04 -15.00 -3.23
CA ALA A 127 -6.38 -14.11 -4.19
C ALA A 127 -4.89 -14.42 -4.38
N LEU A 128 -4.18 -14.75 -3.29
CA LEU A 128 -2.75 -15.04 -3.32
C LEU A 128 -2.45 -16.46 -3.80
N THR A 129 -3.27 -17.43 -3.43
CA THR A 129 -3.05 -18.85 -3.78
C THR A 129 -3.59 -19.22 -5.17
N ALA A 130 -4.41 -18.37 -5.79
CA ALA A 130 -4.92 -18.58 -7.14
C ALA A 130 -3.85 -18.37 -8.24
N ASN A 131 -4.11 -18.91 -9.43
CA ASN A 131 -3.37 -18.62 -10.68
C ASN A 131 -1.84 -18.82 -10.58
N GLY A 132 -1.40 -19.89 -9.92
CA GLY A 132 0.01 -20.23 -9.77
C GLY A 132 0.59 -19.90 -8.40
N GLY A 133 -0.21 -19.40 -7.45
CA GLY A 133 0.17 -19.36 -6.04
C GLY A 133 0.19 -20.74 -5.39
N GLU A 134 0.75 -20.81 -4.19
CA GLU A 134 0.93 -22.05 -3.43
C GLU A 134 0.43 -21.89 -1.99
N GLU A 135 -0.35 -22.87 -1.52
CA GLU A 135 -0.74 -22.93 -0.12
C GLU A 135 0.42 -23.45 0.75
N GLY A 136 0.74 -22.72 1.82
CA GLY A 136 1.60 -23.17 2.90
C GLY A 136 0.79 -23.58 4.13
N SER A 137 1.50 -23.88 5.22
CA SER A 137 0.92 -24.24 6.52
C SER A 137 0.72 -23.01 7.40
N CYS A 138 -0.18 -23.11 8.38
CA CYS A 138 -0.30 -22.15 9.47
C CYS A 138 -0.54 -20.69 9.01
N GLY A 139 -1.30 -20.48 7.95
CA GLY A 139 -1.58 -19.17 7.35
C GLY A 139 -0.55 -18.69 6.34
N TRP A 140 0.53 -19.45 6.09
CA TRP A 140 1.52 -19.12 5.08
C TRP A 140 1.03 -19.48 3.68
N CYS A 141 1.41 -18.68 2.69
CA CYS A 141 1.23 -18.98 1.27
C CYS A 141 2.31 -18.29 0.44
N LYS A 142 2.39 -18.63 -0.84
CA LYS A 142 3.15 -17.89 -1.84
C LYS A 142 2.22 -17.39 -2.92
N ASP A 143 2.46 -16.18 -3.39
CA ASP A 143 1.81 -15.70 -4.61
C ASP A 143 2.41 -16.34 -5.87
N LYS A 144 1.80 -16.07 -7.03
CA LYS A 144 2.27 -16.61 -8.32
C LYS A 144 3.67 -16.16 -8.75
N TYR A 145 4.26 -15.17 -8.08
CA TYR A 145 5.63 -14.71 -8.29
C TYR A 145 6.61 -15.34 -7.29
N GLY A 146 6.10 -16.13 -6.33
CA GLY A 146 6.88 -16.85 -5.33
C GLY A 146 7.14 -16.06 -4.04
N LEU A 147 6.60 -14.85 -3.90
CA LEU A 147 6.76 -14.06 -2.67
C LEU A 147 5.94 -14.68 -1.55
N SER A 148 6.54 -14.82 -0.37
CA SER A 148 5.88 -15.39 0.80
C SER A 148 4.97 -14.39 1.50
N TRP A 149 3.77 -14.83 1.82
CA TRP A 149 2.74 -14.08 2.55
C TRP A 149 2.22 -14.90 3.73
N GLN A 150 1.71 -14.22 4.74
CA GLN A 150 0.96 -14.82 5.83
C GLN A 150 -0.39 -14.13 5.94
N VAL A 151 -1.49 -14.85 5.73
CA VAL A 151 -2.85 -14.30 5.86
C VAL A 151 -3.37 -14.71 7.23
N VAL A 152 -3.38 -13.75 8.16
CA VAL A 152 -3.58 -14.04 9.57
C VAL A 152 -4.73 -13.20 10.14
N PRO A 153 -5.78 -13.83 10.67
CA PRO A 153 -6.81 -13.10 11.42
C PRO A 153 -6.19 -12.40 12.64
N THR A 154 -6.55 -11.16 12.90
CA THR A 154 -6.09 -10.43 14.11
C THR A 154 -6.43 -11.16 15.40
N GLU A 155 -7.62 -11.75 15.48
CA GLU A 155 -8.08 -12.57 16.62
C GLU A 155 -7.19 -13.81 16.85
N TYR A 156 -6.48 -14.32 15.84
CA TYR A 156 -5.53 -15.42 16.03
C TYR A 156 -4.46 -15.07 17.07
N PHE A 157 -3.93 -13.84 17.02
CA PHE A 157 -2.91 -13.39 17.97
C PHE A 157 -3.46 -13.29 19.39
N GLU A 158 -4.74 -12.98 19.55
CA GLU A 158 -5.41 -12.98 20.87
C GLU A 158 -5.50 -14.39 21.42
N LEU A 159 -5.82 -15.37 20.57
CA LEU A 159 -5.92 -16.78 20.98
C LEU A 159 -4.56 -17.36 21.39
N ILE A 160 -3.51 -17.17 20.59
CA ILE A 160 -2.17 -17.73 20.89
C ILE A 160 -1.41 -16.97 21.98
N HIS A 161 -1.85 -15.76 22.34
CA HIS A 161 -1.30 -15.01 23.47
C HIS A 161 -2.27 -14.94 24.66
N SER A 162 -3.41 -15.64 24.61
CA SER A 162 -4.39 -15.68 25.69
C SER A 162 -3.74 -16.10 27.00
N ASP A 163 -4.12 -15.47 28.12
CA ASP A 163 -3.65 -15.87 29.44
C ASP A 163 -4.15 -17.27 29.86
N ASP A 164 -5.29 -17.72 29.30
CA ASP A 164 -5.81 -19.08 29.52
C ASP A 164 -4.98 -20.10 28.72
N PRO A 165 -4.23 -21.01 29.39
CA PRO A 165 -3.43 -22.01 28.71
C PRO A 165 -4.24 -22.95 27.82
N LYS A 166 -5.52 -23.23 28.14
CA LYS A 166 -6.37 -24.13 27.35
C LYS A 166 -6.73 -23.51 26.01
N VAL A 167 -7.05 -22.21 26.01
CA VAL A 167 -7.36 -21.45 24.78
C VAL A 167 -6.12 -21.43 23.90
N ARG A 168 -4.97 -21.05 24.46
CA ARG A 168 -3.70 -20.97 23.74
C ARG A 168 -3.26 -22.32 23.19
N GLU A 169 -3.34 -23.39 23.98
CA GLU A 169 -2.97 -24.74 23.55
C GLU A 169 -3.87 -25.24 22.41
N LYS A 170 -5.18 -24.99 22.50
CA LYS A 170 -6.14 -25.36 21.45
C LYS A 170 -5.83 -24.62 20.15
N ALA A 171 -5.65 -23.29 20.21
CA ALA A 171 -5.33 -22.48 19.05
C ALA A 171 -4.01 -22.92 18.39
N MET A 172 -2.95 -23.14 19.17
CA MET A 172 -1.67 -23.62 18.65
C MET A 172 -1.78 -24.99 18.00
N LYS A 173 -2.45 -25.96 18.64
CA LYS A 173 -2.63 -27.31 18.08
C LYS A 173 -3.41 -27.29 16.77
N ASN A 174 -4.49 -26.52 16.72
CA ASN A 174 -5.34 -26.48 15.52
C ASN A 174 -4.64 -25.74 14.37
N THR A 175 -3.84 -24.72 14.68
CA THR A 175 -3.00 -24.03 13.68
C THR A 175 -2.07 -24.98 12.94
N LEU A 176 -1.41 -25.91 13.66
CA LEU A 176 -0.47 -26.85 13.04
C LEU A 176 -1.11 -27.82 12.05
N ASN A 177 -2.43 -28.02 12.14
CA ASN A 177 -3.20 -28.88 11.24
C ASN A 177 -3.85 -28.11 10.10
N GLN A 178 -3.71 -26.79 10.06
CA GLN A 178 -4.35 -25.91 9.09
C GLN A 178 -3.36 -25.36 8.07
N LYS A 179 -3.84 -25.19 6.84
CA LYS A 179 -3.18 -24.38 5.82
C LYS A 179 -3.66 -22.94 5.92
N LYS A 180 -4.88 -22.67 5.44
CA LYS A 180 -5.62 -21.44 5.73
C LYS A 180 -6.12 -21.48 7.17
N LEU A 181 -5.99 -20.37 7.89
CA LEU A 181 -6.52 -20.25 9.25
C LEU A 181 -8.05 -20.14 9.23
N ILE A 182 -8.72 -21.05 9.93
CA ILE A 182 -10.17 -21.08 10.09
C ILE A 182 -10.51 -20.67 11.53
N LEU A 183 -10.90 -19.41 11.72
CA LEU A 183 -11.12 -18.78 13.03
C LEU A 183 -12.04 -19.58 13.95
N SER A 184 -13.14 -20.13 13.44
CA SER A 184 -14.09 -20.90 14.23
C SER A 184 -13.50 -22.18 14.84
N GLU A 185 -12.46 -22.73 14.22
CA GLU A 185 -11.78 -23.92 14.71
C GLU A 185 -10.66 -23.58 15.71
N LEU A 186 -10.17 -22.33 15.72
CA LEU A 186 -9.08 -21.92 16.62
C LEU A 186 -9.60 -21.53 18.02
N LYS A 187 -10.86 -21.09 18.12
CA LYS A 187 -11.59 -20.79 19.36
C LYS A 187 -12.05 -22.07 20.04
#